data_AF-A0AAC9MU01-F1
#
_entry.id   AF-A0AAC9MU01-F1
#
_cell.length_a   1.000
_cell.length_b   1.000
_cell.length_c   1.000
_cell.angle_alpha   90.00
_cell.angle_beta   90.00
_cell.angle_gamma   90.00
#
_symmetry.space_group_name_H-M   'P 1'
#
loop_
_entity.id
_entity.type
_entity.pdbx_description
1 polymer ?
#
loop_
_entity_poly.entity_id
_entity_poly.type
_entity_poly.pdbx_seq_one_letter_code
_entity_poly.pdbx_strand_id
1 'polypeptide(L)'
;MENLAENSYNIDTLNAEETNGIWIEDEDGNRQCVCPVSVEIIAIEVDRERDRYWYVAQIGEPINREVRSPVHEGGLGIARAVAMAGVWTNAKKLGAYFDEILAARWRELIQNIRSYEEGETGIDPEAISVYEKFCEWVAVNRKEFDEGFWGHLDESGNEETKVIVYVAAFAKFFADIRIKNEAERQAVLRYWKKKNWLLPGNDGKFSVVHRDPLMRKARRAYIVVIPEDKLGES
;
A
#
# COMPACT_ATOMS: atom_id res chain seq x y z
N MET A 1 10.44 5.96 40.48
CA MET A 1 10.55 4.65 39.82
C MET A 1 9.17 4.03 39.92
N GLU A 2 8.34 4.27 38.92
CA GLU A 2 7.00 3.69 38.81
C GLU A 2 7.14 2.35 38.08
N ASN A 3 6.69 1.29 38.74
CA ASN A 3 6.65 -0.05 38.18
C ASN A 3 5.58 -0.08 37.07
N LEU A 4 6.00 -0.43 35.86
CA LEU A 4 5.12 -0.84 34.78
C LEU A 4 4.47 -2.16 35.19
N ALA A 5 3.15 -2.14 35.41
CA ALA A 5 2.37 -3.34 35.63
C ALA A 5 2.38 -4.19 34.35
N GLU A 6 2.93 -5.39 34.46
CA GLU A 6 2.85 -6.44 33.46
C GLU A 6 1.41 -6.97 33.43
N ASN A 7 0.63 -6.57 32.43
CA ASN A 7 -0.64 -7.21 32.12
C ASN A 7 -0.34 -8.57 31.45
N SER A 8 -0.21 -9.63 32.23
CA SER A 8 -0.16 -11.00 31.70
C SER A 8 -1.57 -11.60 31.76
N TYR A 9 -2.24 -11.73 30.61
CA TYR A 9 -3.50 -12.47 30.54
C TYR A 9 -3.20 -13.96 30.51
N ASN A 10 -3.91 -14.71 31.34
CA ASN A 10 -3.72 -16.15 31.48
C ASN A 10 -4.35 -16.85 30.27
N ILE A 11 -3.52 -17.29 29.32
CA ILE A 11 -3.95 -18.00 28.10
C ILE A 11 -4.02 -19.49 28.42
N ASP A 12 -4.95 -19.90 29.28
CA ASP A 12 -5.31 -21.30 29.43
C ASP A 12 -6.69 -21.52 28.79
N THR A 13 -6.66 -22.02 27.55
CA THR A 13 -7.77 -22.73 26.94
C THR A 13 -8.15 -23.92 27.82
N LEU A 14 -9.42 -24.04 28.26
CA LEU A 14 -10.21 -25.28 28.23
C LEU A 14 -11.62 -25.17 28.88
N ASN A 15 -12.62 -25.56 28.07
CA ASN A 15 -13.88 -26.26 28.37
C ASN A 15 -15.22 -25.53 28.67
N ALA A 16 -16.05 -25.55 27.61
CA ALA A 16 -17.37 -26.23 27.54
C ALA A 16 -18.63 -25.48 28.03
N GLU A 17 -19.08 -24.54 27.19
CA GLU A 17 -20.46 -24.44 26.60
C GLU A 17 -20.64 -23.15 25.76
N GLU A 18 -19.54 -22.47 25.43
CA GLU A 18 -19.57 -21.07 25.06
C GLU A 18 -19.31 -20.88 23.58
N THR A 19 -20.14 -20.04 22.97
CA THR A 19 -19.98 -19.42 21.65
C THR A 19 -18.52 -19.39 21.18
N ASN A 20 -18.27 -19.70 19.89
CA ASN A 20 -16.96 -19.58 19.22
C ASN A 20 -16.29 -18.17 19.35
N GLY A 21 -16.89 -17.22 20.09
CA GLY A 21 -16.37 -15.90 20.40
C GLY A 21 -15.13 -15.86 21.28
N ILE A 22 -14.57 -14.65 21.37
CA ILE A 22 -13.40 -14.31 22.18
C ILE A 22 -13.90 -13.66 23.48
N TRP A 23 -13.47 -14.22 24.59
CA TRP A 23 -13.77 -13.77 25.95
C TRP A 23 -12.46 -13.49 26.67
N ILE A 24 -12.42 -12.42 27.46
CA ILE A 24 -11.27 -12.06 28.28
C ILE A 24 -11.67 -12.14 29.75
N GLU A 25 -10.84 -12.79 30.55
CA GLU A 25 -10.96 -12.85 32.00
C GLU A 25 -10.16 -11.70 32.63
N ASP A 26 -10.75 -11.00 33.59
CA ASP A 26 -10.05 -9.99 34.40
C ASP A 26 -9.37 -10.61 35.64
N GLU A 27 -8.60 -9.80 36.37
CA GLU A 27 -7.84 -10.24 37.55
C GLU A 27 -8.71 -10.85 38.67
N ASP A 28 -10.00 -10.50 38.68
CA ASP A 28 -11.00 -11.00 39.62
C ASP A 28 -11.71 -12.27 39.12
N GLY A 29 -11.30 -12.80 37.95
CA GLY A 29 -11.87 -14.00 37.33
C GLY A 29 -13.18 -13.75 36.58
N ASN A 30 -13.59 -12.50 36.35
CA ASN A 30 -14.82 -12.21 35.61
C ASN A 30 -14.58 -12.26 34.10
N ARG A 31 -15.40 -13.05 33.42
CA ARG A 31 -15.30 -13.23 31.97
C ARG A 31 -16.16 -12.22 31.23
N GLN A 32 -15.56 -11.53 30.27
CA GLN A 32 -16.21 -10.49 29.47
C GLN A 32 -16.11 -10.83 27.98
N CYS A 33 -17.26 -10.81 27.29
CA CYS A 33 -17.30 -10.99 25.84
C CYS A 33 -16.67 -9.77 25.16
N VAL A 34 -15.66 -10.01 24.33
CA VAL A 34 -15.01 -8.95 23.54
C VAL A 34 -15.26 -9.09 22.04
N CYS A 35 -15.58 -10.31 21.60
CA CYS A 35 -16.03 -10.62 20.25
C CYS A 35 -16.96 -11.84 20.31
N PRO A 36 -18.17 -11.83 19.73
CA PRO A 36 -19.11 -12.94 19.81
C PRO A 36 -18.78 -14.09 18.84
N VAL A 37 -17.82 -13.89 17.94
CA VAL A 37 -17.36 -14.85 16.93
C VAL A 37 -15.85 -15.05 17.03
N SER A 38 -15.36 -16.18 16.50
CA SER A 38 -13.92 -16.44 16.47
C SER A 38 -13.26 -15.50 15.48
N VAL A 39 -12.04 -15.09 15.80
CA VAL A 39 -11.19 -14.37 14.87
C VAL A 39 -9.79 -14.92 15.02
N GLU A 40 -9.22 -15.38 13.91
CA GLU A 40 -7.88 -15.96 13.87
C GLU A 40 -7.00 -15.14 12.92
N ILE A 41 -5.83 -14.73 13.38
CA ILE A 41 -4.82 -14.08 12.54
C ILE A 41 -4.08 -15.20 11.82
N ILE A 42 -4.33 -15.35 10.52
CA ILE A 42 -3.87 -16.51 9.74
C ILE A 42 -2.58 -16.22 8.96
N ALA A 43 -2.34 -14.97 8.59
CA ALA A 43 -1.20 -14.61 7.76
C ALA A 43 -0.84 -13.13 7.88
N ILE A 44 0.37 -12.81 7.40
CA ILE A 44 0.75 -11.46 7.03
C ILE A 44 0.84 -11.43 5.50
N GLU A 45 -0.03 -10.65 4.86
CA GLU A 45 0.09 -10.32 3.45
C GLU A 45 1.17 -9.26 3.27
N VAL A 46 2.14 -9.51 2.38
CA VAL A 46 3.29 -8.65 2.14
C VAL A 46 3.34 -8.19 0.69
N ASP A 47 3.08 -6.92 0.42
CA ASP A 47 3.47 -6.25 -0.81
C ASP A 47 4.87 -5.65 -0.63
N ARG A 48 5.87 -6.46 -0.96
CA ARG A 48 7.29 -6.08 -0.86
C ARG A 48 7.65 -4.93 -1.78
N GLU A 49 6.91 -4.76 -2.89
CA GLU A 49 7.24 -3.71 -3.84
C GLU A 49 6.86 -2.34 -3.29
N ARG A 50 5.72 -2.25 -2.61
CA ARG A 50 5.19 -1.00 -2.03
C ARG A 50 5.47 -0.84 -0.55
N ASP A 51 6.19 -1.79 0.05
CA ASP A 51 6.47 -1.85 1.48
C ASP A 51 5.18 -1.77 2.31
N ARG A 52 4.15 -2.50 1.86
CA ARG A 52 2.85 -2.58 2.55
C ARG A 52 2.65 -3.98 3.10
N TYR A 53 2.21 -4.02 4.35
CA TYR A 53 2.00 -5.24 5.10
C TYR A 53 0.61 -5.17 5.71
N TRP A 54 -0.12 -6.27 5.61
CA TRP A 54 -1.44 -6.40 6.21
C TRP A 54 -1.50 -7.66 7.06
N TYR A 55 -2.07 -7.55 8.25
CA TYR A 55 -2.62 -8.71 8.94
C TYR A 55 -3.84 -9.20 8.19
N VAL A 56 -3.88 -10.51 7.92
CA VAL A 56 -5.07 -11.19 7.43
C VAL A 56 -5.68 -11.95 8.60
N ALA A 57 -6.92 -11.60 8.93
CA ALA A 57 -7.67 -12.28 9.97
C ALA A 57 -8.93 -12.93 9.37
N GLN A 58 -9.13 -14.20 9.69
CA GLN A 58 -10.34 -14.95 9.34
C GLN A 58 -11.37 -14.78 10.46
N ILE A 59 -12.54 -14.26 10.12
CA ILE A 59 -13.69 -14.21 11.01
C ILE A 59 -14.48 -15.51 10.87
N GLY A 60 -14.82 -16.15 11.98
CA GLY A 60 -15.64 -17.36 11.99
C GLY A 60 -17.10 -17.15 11.58
N GLU A 61 -17.86 -18.24 11.59
CA GLU A 61 -19.31 -18.21 11.36
C GLU A 61 -20.04 -17.30 12.38
N PRO A 62 -21.13 -16.62 11.99
CA PRO A 62 -21.83 -16.69 10.69
C PRO A 62 -21.26 -15.76 9.61
N ILE A 63 -20.20 -15.01 9.91
CA ILE A 63 -19.67 -14.00 8.99
C ILE A 63 -18.76 -14.63 7.94
N ASN A 64 -17.92 -15.60 8.35
CA ASN A 64 -17.05 -16.40 7.51
C ASN A 64 -16.32 -15.59 6.42
N ARG A 65 -15.53 -14.61 6.86
CA ARG A 65 -14.91 -13.62 5.98
C ARG A 65 -13.50 -13.26 6.42
N GLU A 66 -12.62 -13.07 5.45
CA GLU A 66 -11.31 -12.46 5.68
C GLU A 66 -11.40 -10.93 5.76
N VAL A 67 -10.70 -10.38 6.74
CA VAL A 67 -10.44 -8.95 6.84
C VAL A 67 -8.95 -8.66 6.81
N ARG A 68 -8.60 -7.50 6.27
CA ARG A 68 -7.22 -7.01 6.18
C ARG A 68 -7.09 -5.75 7.02
N SER A 69 -6.03 -5.68 7.82
CA SER A 69 -5.66 -4.49 8.56
C SER A 69 -4.18 -4.17 8.37
N PRO A 70 -3.79 -2.91 8.11
CA PRO A 70 -2.38 -2.54 7.98
C PRO A 70 -1.57 -2.90 9.25
N VAL A 71 -0.38 -3.46 9.08
CA VAL A 71 0.45 -3.93 10.22
C VAL A 71 0.77 -2.82 11.22
N HIS A 72 0.97 -1.58 10.77
CA HIS A 72 1.28 -0.45 11.64
C HIS A 72 0.11 -0.04 12.57
N GLU A 73 -1.11 -0.52 12.33
CA GLU A 73 -2.25 -0.29 13.22
C GLU A 73 -2.33 -1.31 14.38
N GLY A 74 -1.51 -2.35 14.35
CA GLY A 74 -1.45 -3.39 15.39
C GLY A 74 -2.78 -4.14 15.58
N GLY A 75 -2.96 -4.71 16.77
CA GLY A 75 -4.17 -5.44 17.15
C GLY A 75 -5.43 -4.57 17.11
N LEU A 76 -5.31 -3.27 17.41
CA LEU A 76 -6.43 -2.32 17.31
C LEU A 76 -6.93 -2.16 15.87
N GLY A 77 -6.02 -2.17 14.89
CA GLY A 77 -6.39 -2.16 13.47
C GLY A 77 -7.19 -3.40 13.08
N ILE A 78 -6.77 -4.57 13.55
CA ILE A 78 -7.48 -5.84 13.31
C ILE A 78 -8.89 -5.78 13.91
N ALA A 79 -9.01 -5.34 15.16
CA ALA A 79 -10.30 -5.21 15.84
C ALA A 79 -11.26 -4.27 15.10
N ARG A 80 -10.74 -3.15 14.56
CA ARG A 80 -11.53 -2.22 13.72
C ARG A 80 -11.95 -2.86 12.40
N ALA A 81 -11.06 -3.58 11.73
CA ALA A 81 -11.39 -4.27 10.48
C ALA A 81 -12.49 -5.33 10.69
N VAL A 82 -12.43 -6.06 11.81
CA VAL A 82 -13.48 -7.00 12.23
C VAL A 82 -14.81 -6.26 12.48
N ALA A 83 -14.79 -5.13 13.19
CA ALA A 83 -15.99 -4.33 13.41
C ALA A 83 -16.62 -3.82 12.09
N MET A 84 -15.78 -3.39 11.15
CA MET A 84 -16.22 -2.95 9.81
C MET A 84 -16.81 -4.09 8.97
N ALA A 85 -16.47 -5.35 9.27
CA ALA A 85 -17.10 -6.51 8.64
C ALA A 85 -18.50 -6.83 9.21
N GLY A 86 -18.98 -6.06 10.19
CA GLY A 86 -20.33 -6.20 10.76
C GLY A 86 -20.38 -6.96 12.08
N VAL A 87 -19.22 -7.28 12.68
CA VAL A 87 -19.15 -7.97 13.98
C VAL A 87 -19.19 -6.95 15.11
N TRP A 88 -20.03 -7.18 16.12
CA TRP A 88 -19.94 -6.41 17.36
C TRP A 88 -18.63 -6.71 18.09
N THR A 89 -17.86 -5.69 18.45
CA THR A 89 -16.59 -5.88 19.16
C THR A 89 -16.38 -4.83 20.24
N ASN A 90 -15.73 -5.21 21.34
CA ASN A 90 -15.07 -4.26 22.23
C ASN A 90 -13.67 -3.97 21.70
N ALA A 91 -13.55 -3.01 20.78
CA ALA A 91 -12.32 -2.79 20.00
C ALA A 91 -11.06 -2.58 20.84
N LYS A 92 -11.17 -1.95 22.03
CA LYS A 92 -10.02 -1.72 22.91
C LYS A 92 -9.49 -3.03 23.49
N LYS A 93 -10.39 -3.86 24.04
CA LYS A 93 -10.03 -5.13 24.67
C LYS A 93 -9.62 -6.18 23.63
N LEU A 94 -10.36 -6.25 22.52
CA LEU A 94 -10.04 -7.13 21.41
C LEU A 94 -8.70 -6.74 20.75
N GLY A 95 -8.39 -5.45 20.66
CA GLY A 95 -7.11 -4.97 20.16
C GLY A 95 -5.92 -5.43 21.02
N ALA A 96 -6.04 -5.28 22.35
CA ALA A 96 -5.01 -5.75 23.29
C ALA A 96 -4.79 -7.27 23.19
N TYR A 97 -5.88 -8.04 23.12
CA TYR A 97 -5.84 -9.48 22.90
C TYR A 97 -5.07 -9.87 21.61
N PHE A 98 -5.30 -9.15 20.51
CA PHE A 98 -4.54 -9.40 19.28
C PHE A 98 -3.08 -8.98 19.39
N ASP A 99 -2.75 -7.89 20.08
CA ASP A 99 -1.35 -7.50 20.30
C ASP A 99 -0.58 -8.59 21.06
N GLU A 100 -1.22 -9.26 22.03
CA GLU A 100 -0.63 -10.39 22.75
C GLU A 100 -0.47 -11.63 21.88
N ILE A 101 -1.48 -11.98 21.08
CA ILE A 101 -1.35 -13.08 20.10
C ILE A 101 -0.23 -12.80 19.13
N LEU A 102 -0.16 -11.58 18.60
CA LEU A 102 0.88 -11.17 17.68
C LEU A 102 2.25 -11.27 18.34
N ALA A 103 2.41 -10.82 19.58
CA ALA A 103 3.67 -10.95 20.31
C ALA A 103 4.08 -12.41 20.52
N ALA A 104 3.13 -13.29 20.85
CA ALA A 104 3.38 -14.70 21.11
C ALA A 104 3.65 -15.51 19.83
N ARG A 105 2.87 -15.28 18.78
CA ARG A 105 2.82 -16.11 17.56
C ARG A 105 3.38 -15.43 16.32
N TRP A 106 4.04 -14.27 16.44
CA TRP A 106 4.60 -13.53 15.31
C TRP A 106 5.42 -14.41 14.34
N ARG A 107 6.25 -15.29 14.90
CA ARG A 107 7.14 -16.17 14.12
C ARG A 107 6.43 -17.31 13.43
N GLU A 108 5.20 -17.62 13.84
CA GLU A 108 4.37 -18.71 13.32
C GLU A 108 3.44 -18.23 12.19
N LEU A 109 3.25 -16.92 12.05
CA LEU A 109 2.42 -16.35 10.99
C LEU A 109 3.02 -16.59 9.60
N ILE A 110 2.23 -17.18 8.71
CA ILE A 110 2.60 -17.39 7.31
C ILE A 110 2.73 -16.01 6.65
N GLN A 111 3.88 -15.76 6.02
CA GLN A 111 4.06 -14.58 5.18
C GLN A 111 3.58 -14.89 3.76
N ASN A 112 2.38 -14.43 3.44
CA ASN A 112 1.85 -14.44 2.09
C ASN A 112 2.43 -13.25 1.34
N ILE A 113 3.60 -13.45 0.73
CA ILE A 113 4.16 -12.44 -0.16
C ILE A 113 3.20 -12.32 -1.34
N ARG A 114 2.58 -11.14 -1.49
CA ARG A 114 2.05 -10.72 -2.78
C ARG A 114 3.25 -10.55 -3.69
N SER A 115 3.71 -11.65 -4.27
CA SER A 115 4.51 -11.56 -5.48
C SER A 115 3.54 -11.09 -6.54
N TYR A 116 3.73 -9.88 -7.06
CA TYR A 116 3.21 -9.51 -8.38
C TYR A 116 3.94 -10.31 -9.50
N GLU A 117 4.35 -11.55 -9.20
CA GLU A 117 4.75 -12.55 -10.18
C GLU A 117 3.49 -13.35 -10.54
N GLU A 118 3.00 -13.06 -11.74
CA GLU A 118 2.30 -14.01 -12.60
C GLU A 118 0.99 -14.61 -12.06
N GLY A 119 0.06 -13.77 -11.64
CA GLY A 119 -1.32 -14.00 -12.10
C GLY A 119 -1.37 -13.73 -13.61
N GLU A 120 -2.05 -14.58 -14.38
CA GLU A 120 -2.12 -14.73 -15.86
C GLU A 120 -2.10 -13.47 -16.76
N THR A 121 -2.17 -12.26 -16.21
CA THR A 121 -2.29 -11.01 -16.95
C THR A 121 -1.12 -10.03 -16.75
N GLY A 122 -0.29 -10.15 -15.69
CA GLY A 122 0.80 -9.19 -15.44
C GLY A 122 0.32 -7.73 -15.36
N ILE A 123 -0.87 -7.52 -14.79
CA ILE A 123 -1.56 -6.23 -14.63
C ILE A 123 -1.37 -5.75 -13.19
N ASP A 124 -0.84 -4.54 -13.02
CA ASP A 124 -0.82 -3.80 -11.75
C ASP A 124 -1.84 -2.65 -11.85
N PRO A 125 -3.05 -2.79 -11.29
CA PRO A 125 -4.11 -1.80 -11.40
C PRO A 125 -3.75 -0.45 -10.81
N GLU A 126 -3.01 -0.41 -9.69
CA GLU A 126 -2.64 0.87 -9.09
C GLU A 126 -1.55 1.56 -9.90
N ALA A 127 -0.54 0.84 -10.41
CA ALA A 127 0.46 1.46 -11.28
C ALA A 127 -0.16 1.97 -12.60
N ILE A 128 -1.19 1.29 -13.12
CA ILE A 128 -2.00 1.78 -14.26
C ILE A 128 -2.75 3.05 -13.89
N SER A 129 -3.46 3.06 -12.76
CA SER A 129 -4.21 4.25 -12.32
C SER A 129 -3.30 5.46 -12.09
N VAL A 130 -2.08 5.24 -11.56
CA VAL A 130 -1.09 6.31 -11.41
C VAL A 130 -0.62 6.83 -12.77
N TYR A 131 -0.50 5.96 -13.78
CA TYR A 131 -0.10 6.35 -15.13
C TYR A 131 -1.17 7.20 -15.79
N GLU A 132 -2.45 6.81 -15.68
CA GLU A 132 -3.57 7.59 -16.20
C GLU A 132 -3.64 8.98 -15.57
N LYS A 133 -3.50 9.07 -14.25
CA LYS A 133 -3.39 10.37 -13.55
C LYS A 133 -2.20 11.20 -14.00
N PHE A 134 -1.09 10.55 -14.35
CA PHE A 134 0.07 11.27 -14.89
C PHE A 134 -0.25 11.85 -16.26
N CYS A 135 -0.91 11.10 -17.15
CA CYS A 135 -1.35 11.62 -18.45
C CYS A 135 -2.30 12.82 -18.30
N GLU A 136 -3.30 12.71 -17.42
CA GLU A 136 -4.21 13.83 -17.12
C GLU A 136 -3.44 15.04 -16.57
N TRP A 137 -2.49 14.81 -15.67
CA TRP A 137 -1.66 15.88 -15.10
C TRP A 137 -0.81 16.58 -16.15
N VAL A 138 -0.25 15.84 -17.11
CA VAL A 138 0.48 16.43 -18.25
C VAL A 138 -0.46 17.25 -19.12
N ALA A 139 -1.63 16.70 -19.47
CA ALA A 139 -2.61 17.40 -20.33
C ALA A 139 -3.11 18.71 -19.70
N VAL A 140 -3.44 18.71 -18.41
CA VAL A 140 -3.92 19.90 -17.69
C VAL A 140 -2.88 21.00 -17.61
N ASN A 141 -1.59 20.64 -17.63
CA ASN A 141 -0.49 21.57 -17.38
C ASN A 141 0.50 21.62 -18.54
N ARG A 142 -0.02 21.40 -19.76
CA ARG A 142 0.78 21.39 -20.99
C ARG A 142 1.59 22.67 -21.14
N LYS A 143 0.98 23.82 -20.81
CA LYS A 143 1.63 25.12 -20.86
C LYS A 143 2.87 25.21 -19.95
N GLU A 144 2.82 24.63 -18.76
CA GLU A 144 3.93 24.59 -17.82
C GLU A 144 5.08 23.67 -18.31
N PHE A 145 4.78 22.69 -19.17
CA PHE A 145 5.79 21.92 -19.89
C PHE A 145 6.36 22.71 -21.09
N ASP A 146 5.52 23.43 -21.84
CA ASP A 146 5.97 24.29 -22.95
C ASP A 146 6.90 25.42 -22.47
N GLU A 147 6.61 25.97 -21.29
CA GLU A 147 7.43 26.99 -20.63
C GLU A 147 8.68 26.42 -19.92
N GLY A 148 8.84 25.09 -19.89
CA GLY A 148 9.99 24.42 -19.29
C GLY A 148 10.00 24.38 -17.76
N PHE A 149 8.88 24.69 -17.11
CA PHE A 149 8.81 24.74 -15.65
C PHE A 149 8.84 23.33 -15.03
N TRP A 150 8.08 22.40 -15.62
CA TRP A 150 7.97 21.02 -15.13
C TRP A 150 8.82 20.02 -15.89
N GLY A 151 9.20 20.35 -17.12
CA GLY A 151 9.80 19.43 -18.04
C GLY A 151 9.68 19.93 -19.48
N HIS A 152 9.73 19.02 -20.44
CA HIS A 152 9.52 19.27 -21.86
C HIS A 152 8.69 18.15 -22.48
N LEU A 153 7.96 18.48 -23.54
CA LEU A 153 7.30 17.50 -24.41
C LEU A 153 8.14 17.32 -25.68
N ASP A 154 8.44 16.08 -26.02
CA ASP A 154 9.04 15.70 -27.30
C ASP A 154 7.98 14.95 -28.12
N GLU A 155 7.32 15.71 -29.00
CA GLU A 155 6.23 15.30 -29.89
C GLU A 155 6.76 14.92 -31.29
N SER A 156 8.04 14.55 -31.40
CA SER A 156 8.66 14.23 -32.69
C SER A 156 8.20 12.90 -33.32
N GLY A 157 7.44 12.07 -32.59
CA GLY A 157 6.89 10.80 -33.07
C GLY A 157 5.40 10.90 -33.31
N ASN A 158 4.92 10.35 -34.43
CA ASN A 158 3.51 10.45 -34.87
C ASN A 158 2.49 9.65 -34.03
N GLU A 159 2.93 8.88 -33.02
CA GLU A 159 2.03 7.99 -32.25
C GLU A 159 2.28 8.08 -30.73
N GLU A 160 3.42 8.65 -30.31
CA GLU A 160 3.85 8.68 -28.92
C GLU A 160 4.55 10.00 -28.61
N THR A 161 4.09 10.66 -27.54
CA THR A 161 4.75 11.83 -26.96
C THR A 161 5.67 11.40 -25.82
N LYS A 162 6.92 11.84 -25.86
CA LYS A 162 7.88 11.65 -24.76
C LYS A 162 7.82 12.85 -23.81
N VAL A 163 7.31 12.62 -22.62
CA VAL A 163 7.28 13.60 -21.54
C VAL A 163 8.58 13.52 -20.75
N ILE A 164 9.43 14.52 -20.89
CA ILE A 164 10.66 14.66 -20.12
C ILE A 164 10.34 15.47 -18.86
N VAL A 165 10.05 14.81 -17.74
CA VAL A 165 9.64 15.46 -16.49
C VAL A 165 10.81 15.57 -15.51
N TYR A 166 11.05 16.76 -14.94
CA TYR A 166 12.10 16.94 -13.95
C TYR A 166 11.79 16.22 -12.64
N VAL A 167 12.85 15.74 -11.96
CA VAL A 167 12.71 14.99 -10.69
C VAL A 167 11.84 15.71 -9.67
N ALA A 168 12.00 17.04 -9.52
CA ALA A 168 11.22 17.83 -8.56
C ALA A 168 9.74 17.92 -8.93
N ALA A 169 9.43 18.12 -10.22
CA ALA A 169 8.06 18.18 -10.72
C ALA A 169 7.38 16.81 -10.59
N PHE A 170 8.10 15.73 -10.89
CA PHE A 170 7.57 14.38 -10.76
C PHE A 170 7.35 13.98 -9.29
N ALA A 171 8.24 14.41 -8.38
CA ALA A 171 8.04 14.24 -6.94
C ALA A 171 6.79 15.00 -6.46
N LYS A 172 6.52 16.20 -7.00
CA LYS A 172 5.29 16.95 -6.74
C LYS A 172 4.06 16.19 -7.25
N PHE A 173 4.09 15.66 -8.47
CA PHE A 173 3.00 14.82 -9.00
C PHE A 173 2.65 13.67 -8.04
N PHE A 174 3.65 12.87 -7.63
CA PHE A 174 3.42 11.78 -6.68
C PHE A 174 2.85 12.27 -5.34
N ALA A 175 3.31 13.42 -4.84
CA ALA A 175 2.77 14.00 -3.62
C ALA A 175 1.30 14.43 -3.77
N ASP A 176 0.93 15.02 -4.91
CA ASP A 176 -0.44 15.48 -5.21
C ASP A 176 -1.42 14.30 -5.27
N ILE A 177 -1.00 13.14 -5.80
CA ILE A 177 -1.80 11.89 -5.79
C ILE A 177 -1.64 11.05 -4.51
N ARG A 178 -1.04 11.62 -3.47
CA ARG A 178 -0.84 11.02 -2.13
C ARG A 178 0.09 9.80 -2.08
N ILE A 179 0.94 9.60 -3.08
CA ILE A 179 2.03 8.62 -3.06
C ILE A 179 3.27 9.26 -2.42
N LYS A 180 3.39 9.08 -1.11
CA LYS A 180 4.47 9.65 -0.31
C LYS A 180 5.64 8.69 -0.06
N ASN A 181 5.37 7.38 -0.07
CA ASN A 181 6.38 6.36 0.19
C ASN A 181 7.29 6.16 -1.04
N GLU A 182 8.60 6.14 -0.81
CA GLU A 182 9.59 5.87 -1.86
C GLU A 182 9.45 4.44 -2.40
N ALA A 183 9.17 3.45 -1.57
CA ALA A 183 8.98 2.07 -2.03
C ALA A 183 7.81 1.96 -3.03
N GLU A 184 6.67 2.59 -2.70
CA GLU A 184 5.51 2.65 -3.57
C GLU A 184 5.82 3.34 -4.91
N ARG A 185 6.59 4.45 -4.89
CA ARG A 185 7.05 5.10 -6.13
C ARG A 185 7.92 4.15 -6.95
N GLN A 186 8.88 3.49 -6.31
CA GLN A 186 9.79 2.56 -6.98
C GLN A 186 9.04 1.35 -7.58
N ALA A 187 7.97 0.86 -6.94
CA ALA A 187 7.09 -0.17 -7.50
C ALA A 187 6.41 0.31 -8.79
N VAL A 188 5.76 1.48 -8.74
CA VAL A 188 5.10 2.09 -9.91
C VAL A 188 6.08 2.29 -11.05
N LEU A 189 7.27 2.84 -10.77
CA LEU A 189 8.30 3.08 -11.78
C LEU A 189 8.87 1.79 -12.37
N ARG A 190 9.01 0.72 -11.57
CA ARG A 190 9.38 -0.62 -12.05
C ARG A 190 8.35 -1.16 -13.02
N TYR A 191 7.08 -1.06 -12.67
CA TYR A 191 5.99 -1.50 -13.53
C TYR A 191 5.94 -0.71 -14.84
N TRP A 192 6.04 0.62 -14.79
CA TRP A 192 6.08 1.48 -15.98
C TRP A 192 7.25 1.17 -16.89
N LYS A 193 8.43 0.92 -16.30
CA LYS A 193 9.62 0.49 -17.05
C LYS A 193 9.39 -0.86 -17.74
N LYS A 194 8.74 -1.83 -17.06
CA LYS A 194 8.39 -3.13 -17.65
C LYS A 194 7.39 -3.01 -18.81
N LYS A 195 6.48 -2.03 -18.74
CA LYS A 195 5.50 -1.73 -19.81
C LYS A 195 6.04 -0.79 -20.90
N ASN A 196 7.31 -0.40 -20.85
CA ASN A 196 7.94 0.59 -21.74
C ASN A 196 7.30 2.00 -21.68
N TRP A 197 6.48 2.29 -20.66
CA TRP A 197 5.94 3.62 -20.42
C TRP A 197 6.96 4.57 -19.78
N LEU A 198 7.97 4.02 -19.11
CA LEU A 198 9.09 4.79 -18.59
C LEU A 198 10.38 4.30 -19.26
N LEU A 199 11.05 5.19 -19.98
CA LEU A 199 12.31 4.83 -20.62
C LEU A 199 13.42 4.70 -19.57
N PRO A 200 14.24 3.63 -19.63
CA PRO A 200 15.34 3.45 -18.70
C PRO A 200 16.41 4.52 -18.90
N GLY A 201 16.96 4.99 -17.79
CA GLY A 201 18.20 5.79 -17.80
C GLY A 201 19.46 4.94 -17.84
N ASN A 202 20.60 5.63 -17.87
CA ASN A 202 21.92 4.98 -17.84
C ASN A 202 22.05 4.05 -16.64
N ASP A 203 22.73 2.92 -16.85
CA ASP A 203 22.94 1.86 -15.85
C ASP A 203 21.64 1.27 -15.28
N GLY A 204 20.54 1.32 -16.04
CA GLY A 204 19.26 0.74 -15.65
C GLY A 204 18.47 1.54 -14.61
N LYS A 205 18.89 2.76 -14.28
CA LYS A 205 18.18 3.66 -13.37
C LYS A 205 16.86 4.16 -13.97
N PHE A 206 15.95 4.69 -13.14
CA PHE A 206 14.67 5.25 -13.60
C PHE A 206 14.78 6.66 -14.20
N SER A 207 15.80 7.42 -13.80
CA SER A 207 16.02 8.80 -14.26
C SER A 207 17.23 8.91 -15.17
N VAL A 208 17.16 9.79 -16.16
CA VAL A 208 18.26 10.19 -17.04
C VAL A 208 18.84 11.54 -16.66
N VAL A 209 20.05 11.83 -17.11
CA VAL A 209 20.55 13.21 -17.20
C VAL A 209 20.14 13.75 -18.57
N HIS A 210 19.26 14.75 -18.56
CA HIS A 210 18.75 15.39 -19.77
C HIS A 210 19.27 16.82 -19.85
N ARG A 211 19.65 17.26 -21.06
CA ARG A 211 20.12 18.63 -21.29
C ARG A 211 18.92 19.52 -21.59
N ASP A 212 18.55 20.35 -20.63
CA ASP A 212 17.47 21.32 -20.76
C ASP A 212 17.78 22.30 -21.91
N PRO A 213 16.96 22.33 -22.98
CA PRO A 213 17.20 23.19 -24.14
C PRO A 213 17.02 24.68 -23.82
N LEU A 214 16.14 25.02 -22.88
CA LEU A 214 15.83 26.40 -22.50
C LEU A 214 16.89 26.96 -21.54
N MET A 215 17.24 26.19 -20.49
CA MET A 215 18.22 26.63 -19.48
C MET A 215 19.66 26.30 -19.84
N ARG A 216 19.89 25.51 -20.90
CA ARG A 216 21.21 25.01 -21.35
C ARG A 216 22.00 24.30 -20.25
N LYS A 217 21.31 23.70 -19.26
CA LYS A 217 21.90 22.97 -18.13
C LYS A 217 21.47 21.50 -18.15
N ALA A 218 22.38 20.63 -17.73
CA ALA A 218 22.04 19.23 -17.48
C ALA A 218 21.23 19.12 -16.19
N ARG A 219 20.07 18.45 -16.25
CA ARG A 219 19.20 18.18 -15.10
C ARG A 219 18.79 16.71 -15.11
N ARG A 220 18.51 16.16 -13.94
CA ARG A 220 17.91 14.82 -13.86
C ARG A 220 16.43 14.90 -14.23
N ALA A 221 15.98 13.98 -15.06
CA ALA A 221 14.61 13.88 -15.52
C ALA A 221 14.19 12.41 -15.66
N TYR A 222 12.89 12.17 -15.70
CA TYR A 222 12.28 10.92 -16.12
C TYR A 222 11.72 11.12 -17.52
N ILE A 223 11.79 10.10 -18.36
CA ILE A 223 11.18 10.16 -19.70
C ILE A 223 10.03 9.17 -19.73
N VAL A 224 8.82 9.70 -19.69
CA VAL A 224 7.57 8.92 -19.71
C VAL A 224 6.99 8.99 -21.12
N VAL A 225 6.68 7.84 -21.70
CA VAL A 225 6.05 7.70 -23.01
C VAL A 225 4.53 7.73 -22.82
N ILE A 226 3.86 8.62 -23.52
CA ILE A 226 2.40 8.75 -23.51
C ILE A 226 1.88 8.60 -24.95
N PRO A 227 0.96 7.66 -25.22
CA PRO A 227 0.24 7.59 -26.48
C PRO A 227 -0.48 8.91 -26.79
N GLU A 228 -0.45 9.38 -28.04
CA GLU A 228 -1.07 10.66 -28.42
C GLU A 228 -2.57 10.73 -28.09
N ASP A 229 -3.30 9.61 -28.20
CA ASP A 229 -4.73 9.52 -27.88
C ASP A 229 -5.05 9.81 -26.40
N LYS A 230 -4.05 9.72 -25.50
CA LYS A 230 -4.20 10.00 -24.07
C LYS A 230 -3.92 11.44 -23.68
N LEU A 231 -3.40 12.28 -24.58
CA LEU A 231 -3.11 13.69 -24.28
C LEU A 231 -4.27 14.64 -24.61
N GLY A 232 -5.37 14.11 -25.18
CA GLY A 232 -6.53 14.89 -25.59
C GLY A 232 -6.24 15.75 -26.83
N GLU A 233 -7.17 15.76 -27.77
CA GLU A 233 -7.08 16.66 -28.94
C GLU A 233 -7.07 18.12 -28.45
N SER A 234 -6.13 18.89 -29.01
CA SER A 234 -6.02 20.34 -28.82
C SER A 234 -7.10 21.08 -29.60
#